data_AF-A0A2K2FZS8-F1
#
_entry.id   AF-A0A2K2FZS8-F1
#
_cell.length_a   1.000
_cell.length_b   1.000
_cell.length_c   1.000
_cell.angle_alpha   90.00
_cell.angle_beta   90.00
_cell.angle_gamma   90.00
#
_symmetry.space_group_name_H-M   'P 1'
#
loop_
_entity.id
_entity.type
_entity.pdbx_description
1 polymer ?
#
loop_
_entity_poly.entity_id
_entity_poly.type
_entity_poly.pdbx_seq_one_letter_code
_entity_poly.pdbx_strand_id
1 'polypeptide(L)'
;MRTVPSLLSMLDDPEAMPPPPLPAPVMPWDYIRMRRLAAGKTIEEASRPFWHHDEHQADVERNMRQIEAVGFRVKRLWDMSRSYRLNGTVYRQLCDTPPEQHPRLCRACGWDEWSTQLDTEGLDCTWSAHDPEICTLCDQIKRKKFQPRPANTQPSTNPRSANQRAA
;
A
#
# COMPACT_ATOMS: atom_id res chain seq x y z
N MET A 1 27.76 -50.61 5.78
CA MET A 1 28.34 -49.27 5.60
C MET A 1 27.20 -48.32 5.25
N ARG A 2 26.84 -47.39 6.15
CA ARG A 2 25.78 -46.41 5.89
C ARG A 2 26.43 -45.18 5.26
N THR A 3 26.19 -44.99 3.98
CA THR A 3 26.60 -43.80 3.23
C THR A 3 25.81 -42.61 3.77
N VAL A 4 26.49 -41.71 4.47
CA VAL A 4 25.90 -40.46 4.94
C VAL A 4 25.90 -39.49 3.74
N PRO A 5 24.76 -38.94 3.30
CA PRO A 5 24.74 -37.95 2.23
C PRO A 5 25.55 -36.72 2.63
N SER A 6 26.39 -36.25 1.72
CA SER A 6 27.22 -35.06 1.93
C SER A 6 26.34 -33.81 2.04
N LEU A 7 26.62 -32.94 3.02
CA LEU A 7 25.96 -31.64 3.20
C LEU A 7 26.06 -30.74 1.95
N LEU A 8 27.09 -30.93 1.11
CA LEU A 8 27.24 -30.20 -0.15
C LEU A 8 26.17 -30.58 -1.18
N SER A 9 25.60 -31.78 -1.11
CA SER A 9 24.58 -32.27 -2.05
C SER A 9 23.19 -31.69 -1.78
N MET A 10 23.01 -30.94 -0.68
CA MET A 10 21.73 -30.31 -0.31
C MET A 10 21.69 -28.80 -0.59
N LEU A 11 22.80 -28.19 -1.00
CA LEU A 11 22.90 -26.73 -1.16
C LEU A 11 22.70 -26.24 -2.61
N ASP A 12 22.79 -27.12 -3.59
CA ASP A 12 22.66 -26.78 -5.01
C ASP A 12 21.59 -27.66 -5.65
N ASP A 13 20.32 -27.38 -5.34
CA ASP A 13 19.22 -27.85 -6.18
C ASP A 13 19.02 -26.78 -7.28
N PRO A 14 19.55 -26.98 -8.50
CA PRO A 14 19.50 -25.96 -9.56
C PRO A 14 18.07 -25.68 -10.06
N GLU A 15 17.11 -26.51 -9.64
CA GLU A 15 15.67 -26.34 -9.87
C GLU A 15 14.95 -25.59 -8.75
N ALA A 16 15.64 -25.26 -7.64
CA ALA A 16 15.05 -24.44 -6.58
C ALA A 16 14.81 -23.02 -7.12
N MET A 17 13.58 -22.78 -7.57
CA MET A 17 13.11 -21.44 -7.90
C MET A 17 13.39 -20.52 -6.71
N PRO A 18 14.02 -19.34 -6.93
CA PRO A 18 14.25 -18.40 -5.86
C PRO A 18 12.91 -18.06 -5.20
N PRO A 19 12.85 -17.95 -3.87
CA PRO A 19 11.62 -17.63 -3.17
C PRO A 19 11.04 -16.34 -3.76
N PRO A 20 9.70 -16.26 -3.91
CA PRO A 20 9.07 -15.08 -4.49
C PRO A 20 9.49 -13.84 -3.68
N PRO A 21 9.79 -12.71 -4.36
CA PRO A 21 10.23 -11.50 -3.67
C PRO A 21 9.15 -11.06 -2.69
N LEU A 22 9.56 -10.73 -1.47
CA LEU A 22 8.64 -10.22 -0.45
C LEU A 22 7.92 -8.96 -0.96
N PRO A 23 6.62 -8.80 -0.67
CA PRO A 23 5.88 -7.65 -1.13
C PRO A 23 6.47 -6.37 -0.53
N ALA A 24 6.68 -5.35 -1.38
CA ALA A 24 7.26 -4.08 -0.97
C ALA A 24 6.51 -3.49 0.24
N PRO A 25 7.18 -2.87 1.23
CA PRO A 25 6.51 -2.33 2.40
C PRO A 25 5.53 -1.21 2.03
N VAL A 26 4.45 -1.07 2.79
CA VAL A 26 3.49 0.04 2.60
C VAL A 26 4.11 1.30 3.18
N MET A 27 4.29 2.33 2.36
CA MET A 27 4.80 3.61 2.83
C MET A 27 3.66 4.53 3.31
N PRO A 28 3.94 5.58 4.10
CA PRO A 28 2.89 6.45 4.65
C PRO A 28 1.97 7.10 3.60
N TRP A 29 2.53 7.58 2.49
CA TRP A 29 1.75 8.17 1.39
C TRP A 29 0.89 7.11 0.67
N ASP A 30 1.39 5.88 0.56
CA ASP A 30 0.65 4.76 -0.02
C ASP A 30 -0.51 4.37 0.89
N TYR A 31 -0.31 4.39 2.21
CA TYR A 31 -1.37 4.12 3.18
C TYR A 31 -2.53 5.13 3.08
N ILE A 32 -2.23 6.43 3.04
CA ILE A 32 -3.26 7.48 2.86
C ILE A 32 -4.04 7.23 1.56
N ARG A 33 -3.32 7.04 0.45
CA ARG A 33 -3.94 6.77 -0.85
C ARG A 33 -4.79 5.50 -0.85
N MET A 34 -4.28 4.41 -0.27
CA MET A 34 -4.99 3.14 -0.15
C MET A 34 -6.31 3.33 0.59
N ARG A 35 -6.30 4.02 1.73
CA ARG A 35 -7.51 4.27 2.53
C ARG A 35 -8.52 5.13 1.79
N ARG A 36 -8.08 6.15 1.06
CA ARG A 36 -8.96 6.96 0.21
C ARG A 36 -9.62 6.13 -0.89
N LEU A 37 -8.82 5.34 -1.62
CA LEU A 37 -9.32 4.50 -2.71
C LEU A 37 -10.27 3.41 -2.20
N ALA A 38 -9.98 2.83 -1.04
CA ALA A 38 -10.85 1.85 -0.39
C ALA A 38 -12.21 2.44 0.01
N ALA A 39 -12.24 3.72 0.40
CA ALA A 39 -13.47 4.45 0.65
C ALA A 39 -14.20 4.87 -0.64
N GLY A 40 -13.64 4.56 -1.82
CA GLY A 40 -14.21 4.91 -3.12
C GLY A 40 -14.17 6.42 -3.41
N LYS A 41 -13.33 7.19 -2.71
CA LYS A 41 -13.33 8.65 -2.79
C LYS A 41 -12.32 9.19 -3.79
N THR A 42 -12.72 10.18 -4.58
CA THR A 42 -11.79 11.02 -5.33
C THR A 42 -11.04 11.98 -4.40
N ILE A 43 -10.00 12.64 -4.89
CA ILE A 43 -9.31 13.69 -4.12
C ILE A 43 -10.26 14.84 -3.78
N GLU A 44 -11.11 15.23 -4.72
CA GLU A 44 -12.11 16.27 -4.53
C GLU A 44 -13.10 15.89 -3.41
N GLU A 45 -13.71 14.71 -3.50
CA GLU A 45 -14.64 14.20 -2.49
C GLU A 45 -13.98 14.02 -1.11
N ALA A 46 -12.70 13.65 -1.10
CA ALA A 46 -11.92 13.53 0.12
C ALA A 46 -11.57 14.90 0.73
N SER A 47 -11.45 15.94 -0.09
CA SER A 47 -11.07 17.30 0.30
C SER A 47 -12.27 18.13 0.76
N ARG A 48 -13.46 17.83 0.24
CA ARG A 48 -14.72 18.55 0.48
C ARG A 48 -15.02 18.89 1.96
N PRO A 49 -14.80 17.99 2.94
CA PRO A 49 -15.04 18.31 4.35
C PRO A 49 -14.18 19.47 4.90
N PHE A 50 -13.07 19.79 4.23
CA PHE A 50 -12.12 20.82 4.66
C PHE A 50 -12.26 22.14 3.90
N TRP A 51 -13.23 22.25 2.98
CA TRP A 51 -13.55 23.51 2.31
C TRP A 51 -14.30 24.42 3.28
N HIS A 52 -13.57 25.29 3.97
CA HIS A 52 -14.17 26.32 4.81
C HIS A 52 -14.70 27.50 3.98
N HIS A 53 -14.04 27.80 2.85
CA HIS A 53 -14.38 28.86 1.91
C HIS A 53 -14.11 28.37 0.48
N ASP A 54 -14.93 28.81 -0.49
CA ASP A 54 -14.85 28.37 -1.88
C ASP A 54 -13.49 28.71 -2.52
N GLU A 55 -12.92 29.87 -2.18
CA GLU A 55 -11.59 30.31 -2.63
C GLU A 55 -10.44 29.37 -2.18
N HIS A 56 -10.63 28.59 -1.12
CA HIS A 56 -9.62 27.65 -0.62
C HIS A 56 -9.75 26.24 -1.21
N GLN A 57 -10.78 25.95 -2.01
CA GLN A 57 -11.02 24.60 -2.55
C GLN A 57 -9.77 24.06 -3.28
N ALA A 58 -9.22 24.84 -4.20
CA ALA A 58 -8.07 24.44 -5.00
C ALA A 58 -6.82 24.16 -4.15
N ASP A 59 -6.64 24.93 -3.08
CA ASP A 59 -5.52 24.76 -2.15
C ASP A 59 -5.67 23.49 -1.30
N VAL A 60 -6.87 23.21 -0.80
CA VAL A 60 -7.16 21.99 -0.04
C VAL A 60 -6.95 20.75 -0.92
N GLU A 61 -7.47 20.75 -2.14
CA GLU A 61 -7.28 19.64 -3.08
C GLU A 61 -5.80 19.46 -3.43
N ARG A 62 -5.06 20.54 -3.68
CA ARG A 62 -3.61 20.48 -3.92
C ARG A 62 -2.87 19.85 -2.75
N ASN A 63 -3.19 20.26 -1.52
CA ASN A 63 -2.62 19.67 -0.31
C ASN A 63 -2.96 18.17 -0.20
N MET A 64 -4.20 17.77 -0.48
CA MET A 64 -4.62 16.37 -0.48
C MET A 64 -3.86 15.54 -1.55
N ARG A 65 -3.56 16.10 -2.73
CA ARG A 65 -2.68 15.42 -3.72
C ARG A 65 -1.26 15.30 -3.18
N GLN A 66 -0.76 16.33 -2.52
CA GLN A 66 0.61 16.38 -2.00
C GLN A 66 0.85 15.35 -0.89
N ILE A 67 -0.12 15.10 -0.01
CA ILE A 67 0.03 14.09 1.05
C ILE A 67 0.10 12.65 0.51
N GLU A 68 -0.39 12.40 -0.71
CA GLU A 68 -0.27 11.12 -1.41
C GLU A 68 0.98 11.04 -2.31
N ALA A 69 1.78 12.11 -2.40
CA ALA A 69 2.99 12.12 -3.18
C ALA A 69 4.09 11.28 -2.51
N VAL A 70 4.86 10.56 -3.34
CA VAL A 70 5.97 9.72 -2.87
C VAL A 70 6.99 10.57 -2.12
N GLY A 71 7.41 10.10 -0.95
CA GLY A 71 8.35 10.80 -0.08
C GLY A 71 7.72 11.88 0.81
N PHE A 72 6.46 12.25 0.60
CA PHE A 72 5.81 13.26 1.43
C PHE A 72 5.40 12.68 2.79
N ARG A 73 5.73 13.40 3.86
CA ARG A 73 5.37 13.04 5.24
C ARG A 73 4.68 14.22 5.90
N VAL A 74 3.49 13.99 6.43
CA VAL A 74 2.72 15.03 7.09
C VAL A 74 3.14 15.07 8.56
N LYS A 75 3.73 16.19 8.99
CA LYS A 75 4.14 16.38 10.40
C LYS A 75 2.94 16.30 11.36
N ARG A 76 1.82 16.89 10.96
CA ARG A 76 0.56 16.87 11.69
C ARG A 76 -0.57 16.58 10.72
N LEU A 77 -0.97 15.31 10.66
CA LEU A 77 -2.11 14.92 9.87
C LEU A 77 -3.37 15.53 10.48
N TRP A 78 -4.23 16.05 9.61
CA TRP A 78 -5.49 16.67 10.00
C TRP A 78 -6.44 15.56 10.45
N ASP A 79 -7.59 15.90 11.01
CA ASP A 79 -8.59 14.89 11.34
C ASP A 79 -9.23 14.32 10.05
N MET A 80 -8.58 13.28 9.53
CA MET A 80 -8.98 12.60 8.30
C MET A 80 -10.29 11.82 8.47
N SER A 81 -10.75 11.58 9.71
CA SER A 81 -12.00 10.85 9.97
C SER A 81 -13.23 11.53 9.34
N ARG A 82 -13.16 12.85 9.14
CA ARG A 82 -14.17 13.66 8.42
C ARG A 82 -14.28 13.29 6.94
N SER A 83 -13.25 12.68 6.37
CA SER A 83 -13.16 12.32 4.96
C SER A 83 -13.30 10.81 4.75
N TYR A 84 -12.43 10.03 5.37
CA TYR A 84 -12.46 8.57 5.37
C TYR A 84 -11.75 8.02 6.61
N ARG A 85 -12.05 6.78 6.99
CA ARG A 85 -11.42 6.16 8.15
C ARG A 85 -9.92 5.97 7.90
N LEU A 86 -9.10 6.54 8.76
CA LEU A 86 -7.65 6.42 8.74
C LEU A 86 -7.17 6.18 10.17
N ASN A 87 -6.31 5.17 10.37
CA ASN A 87 -5.72 4.91 11.68
C ASN A 87 -4.45 5.77 11.82
N GLY A 88 -4.53 6.82 12.65
CA GLY A 88 -3.42 7.74 12.88
C GLY A 88 -2.20 7.06 13.51
N THR A 89 -2.41 6.05 14.35
CA THR A 89 -1.34 5.27 14.98
C THR A 89 -0.55 4.48 13.95
N VAL A 90 -1.25 3.79 13.04
CA VAL A 90 -0.62 3.09 11.90
C VAL A 90 0.15 4.08 11.04
N TYR A 91 -0.46 5.21 10.66
CA TYR A 91 0.22 6.23 9.85
C TYR A 91 1.53 6.71 10.49
N ARG A 92 1.54 6.95 11.81
CA ARG A 92 2.74 7.34 12.55
C ARG A 92 3.77 6.23 12.59
N GLN A 93 3.35 4.99 12.81
CA GLN A 93 4.26 3.85 12.78
C GLN A 93 4.94 3.72 11.41
N LEU A 94 4.19 3.85 10.30
CA LEU A 94 4.77 3.82 8.96
C LEU A 94 5.77 4.97 8.71
N CYS A 95 5.58 6.12 9.37
CA CYS A 95 6.50 7.26 9.27
C CYS A 95 7.79 7.06 10.07
N ASP A 96 7.65 6.53 11.29
CA ASP A 96 8.64 6.65 12.36
C ASP A 96 9.39 5.33 12.62
N THR A 97 8.85 4.18 12.20
CA THR A 97 9.46 2.85 12.39
C THR A 97 10.01 2.29 11.08
N PRO A 98 11.05 1.43 11.15
CA PRO A 98 11.57 0.80 9.95
C PRO A 98 10.58 -0.23 9.38
N PRO A 99 10.65 -0.55 8.07
CA PRO A 99 9.67 -1.38 7.36
C PRO A 99 9.34 -2.74 8.00
N GLU A 100 10.33 -3.39 8.59
CA GLU A 100 10.19 -4.68 9.28
C GLU A 100 9.35 -4.61 10.57
N GLN A 101 9.12 -3.40 11.10
CA GLN A 101 8.26 -3.14 12.25
C GLN A 101 6.90 -2.56 11.84
N HIS A 102 6.61 -2.45 10.54
CA HIS A 102 5.32 -1.95 10.09
C HIS A 102 4.22 -2.98 10.40
N PRO A 103 3.01 -2.53 10.76
CA PRO A 103 1.89 -3.43 10.92
C PRO A 103 1.61 -4.18 9.63
N ARG A 104 1.05 -5.39 9.75
CA ARG A 104 0.49 -6.06 8.59
C ARG A 104 -0.75 -5.30 8.12
N LEU A 105 -0.74 -4.89 6.86
CA LEU A 105 -1.84 -4.13 6.23
C LEU A 105 -2.43 -4.89 5.05
N CYS A 106 -3.75 -4.88 4.96
CA CYS A 106 -4.46 -5.36 3.79
C CYS A 106 -4.05 -4.52 2.57
N ARG A 107 -3.43 -5.16 1.58
CA ARG A 107 -2.92 -4.49 0.37
C ARG A 107 -4.03 -3.88 -0.50
N ALA A 108 -5.27 -4.27 -0.25
CA ALA A 108 -6.44 -3.72 -0.92
C ALA A 108 -6.93 -2.41 -0.31
N CYS A 109 -7.12 -2.40 1.01
CA CYS A 109 -7.90 -1.38 1.68
C CYS A 109 -7.18 -0.70 2.83
N GLY A 110 -5.97 -1.15 3.19
CA GLY A 110 -5.21 -0.63 4.33
C GLY A 110 -5.86 -0.92 5.68
N TRP A 111 -6.72 -1.95 5.80
CA TRP A 111 -7.11 -2.47 7.11
C TRP A 111 -5.89 -3.05 7.82
N ASP A 112 -5.73 -2.74 9.10
CA ASP A 112 -4.65 -3.20 9.96
C ASP A 112 -5.14 -4.28 10.92
N GLU A 113 -4.24 -5.20 11.30
CA GLU A 113 -4.58 -6.38 12.11
C GLU A 113 -5.02 -6.07 13.54
N TRP A 114 -4.79 -4.85 14.03
CA TRP A 114 -5.20 -4.42 15.38
C TRP A 114 -6.53 -3.67 15.36
N SER A 115 -7.05 -3.33 14.19
CA SER A 115 -8.32 -2.61 14.03
C SER A 115 -9.49 -3.55 13.83
N THR A 116 -10.62 -3.27 14.49
CA THR A 116 -11.86 -4.01 14.25
C THR A 116 -12.57 -3.48 13.01
N GLN A 117 -13.01 -4.41 12.18
CA GLN A 117 -13.83 -4.16 11.00
C GLN A 117 -14.72 -5.37 10.81
N LEU A 118 -15.96 -5.19 10.36
CA LEU A 118 -16.83 -6.30 10.01
C LEU A 118 -16.68 -6.63 8.52
N ASP A 119 -16.78 -7.91 8.20
CA ASP A 119 -16.88 -8.39 6.83
C ASP A 119 -18.32 -8.30 6.29
N THR A 120 -18.58 -8.84 5.10
CA THR A 120 -19.94 -8.79 4.50
C THR A 120 -20.96 -9.70 5.18
N GLU A 121 -20.50 -10.64 6.00
CA GLU A 121 -21.33 -11.57 6.77
C GLU A 121 -21.59 -11.04 8.20
N GLY A 122 -21.00 -9.89 8.55
CA GLY A 122 -21.12 -9.30 9.88
C GLY A 122 -20.18 -9.93 10.91
N LEU A 123 -19.20 -10.72 10.47
CA LEU A 123 -18.16 -11.31 11.31
C LEU A 123 -16.96 -10.38 11.41
N ASP A 124 -16.14 -10.57 12.45
CA ASP A 124 -14.88 -9.84 12.57
C ASP A 124 -13.97 -10.16 11.37
N CYS A 125 -13.49 -9.10 10.72
CA CYS A 125 -12.63 -9.20 9.57
C CYS A 125 -11.29 -9.83 9.99
N THR A 126 -10.86 -10.83 9.22
CA THR A 126 -9.59 -11.54 9.41
C THR A 126 -8.79 -11.48 8.10
N TRP A 127 -7.60 -12.08 8.07
CA TRP A 127 -6.86 -12.33 6.83
C TRP A 127 -7.56 -13.39 5.98
N SER A 128 -7.56 -13.19 4.66
CA SER A 128 -8.15 -14.17 3.74
C SER A 128 -7.31 -15.46 3.69
N ALA A 129 -8.00 -16.60 3.63
CA ALA A 129 -7.40 -17.90 3.40
C ALA A 129 -6.95 -18.11 1.94
N HIS A 130 -7.52 -17.36 0.98
CA HIS A 130 -7.23 -17.48 -0.45
C HIS A 130 -6.08 -16.58 -0.87
N ASP A 131 -6.03 -15.37 -0.32
CA ASP A 131 -4.97 -14.40 -0.55
C ASP A 131 -4.53 -13.79 0.80
N PRO A 132 -3.37 -14.20 1.34
CA PRO A 132 -2.92 -13.73 2.64
C PRO A 132 -2.55 -12.24 2.63
N GLU A 133 -2.48 -11.56 1.47
CA GLU A 133 -2.18 -10.13 1.43
C GLU A 133 -3.41 -9.25 1.65
N ILE A 134 -4.61 -9.83 1.72
CA ILE A 134 -5.87 -9.10 1.84
C ILE A 134 -6.72 -9.60 3.01
N CYS A 135 -7.63 -8.75 3.47
CA CYS A 135 -8.59 -9.12 4.51
C CYS A 135 -9.83 -9.81 3.92
N THR A 136 -10.59 -10.53 4.74
CA THR A 136 -11.80 -11.27 4.33
C THR A 136 -12.86 -10.38 3.70
N LEU A 137 -13.07 -9.16 4.22
CA LEU A 137 -13.97 -8.19 3.57
C LEU A 137 -13.53 -7.91 2.13
N CYS A 138 -12.23 -7.66 1.92
CA CYS A 138 -11.72 -7.44 0.59
C CYS A 138 -11.78 -8.70 -0.26
N ASP A 139 -11.46 -9.89 0.25
CA ASP A 139 -11.62 -11.14 -0.51
C ASP A 139 -13.07 -11.32 -0.99
N GLN A 140 -14.05 -11.13 -0.10
CA GLN A 140 -15.48 -11.19 -0.41
C GLN A 140 -15.91 -10.15 -1.47
N ILE A 141 -15.45 -8.90 -1.36
CA ILE A 141 -15.73 -7.83 -2.34
C ILE A 141 -14.98 -8.09 -3.66
N LYS A 142 -13.70 -8.48 -3.61
CA LYS A 142 -12.80 -8.65 -4.76
C LYS A 142 -13.08 -9.90 -5.56
N ARG A 143 -13.68 -10.95 -4.97
CA ARG A 143 -14.32 -12.04 -5.72
C ARG A 143 -15.30 -11.54 -6.78
N LYS A 144 -15.77 -10.29 -6.67
CA LYS A 144 -16.56 -9.63 -7.71
C LYS A 144 -15.80 -8.67 -8.63
N LYS A 145 -14.56 -8.23 -8.34
CA LYS A 145 -13.66 -7.40 -9.20
C LYS A 145 -12.39 -6.97 -8.42
N PHE A 146 -11.20 -7.48 -8.75
CA PHE A 146 -9.93 -6.80 -8.43
C PHE A 146 -8.78 -7.17 -9.34
N GLN A 147 -7.98 -6.16 -9.70
CA GLN A 147 -6.66 -6.32 -10.32
C GLN A 147 -5.63 -5.59 -9.44
N PRO A 148 -4.68 -6.28 -8.80
CA PRO A 148 -3.59 -5.63 -8.07
C PRO A 148 -2.71 -4.81 -9.02
N ARG A 149 -2.21 -3.67 -8.51
CA ARG A 149 -1.16 -2.92 -9.21
C ARG A 149 0.14 -3.73 -9.13
N PRO A 150 0.86 -3.98 -10.25
CA PRO A 150 2.15 -4.63 -10.20
C PRO A 150 3.16 -3.79 -9.40
N ALA A 151 4.16 -4.46 -8.82
CA ALA A 151 5.26 -3.84 -8.09
C ALA A 151 5.89 -2.73 -8.94
N ASN A 152 6.33 -1.66 -8.28
CA ASN A 152 6.85 -0.45 -8.92
C ASN A 152 8.25 -0.72 -9.52
N THR A 153 8.34 -1.52 -10.59
CA THR A 153 9.54 -1.60 -11.42
C THR A 153 9.59 -0.33 -12.26
N GLN A 154 10.31 0.68 -11.75
CA GLN A 154 10.81 1.77 -12.58
C GLN A 154 11.57 1.15 -13.75
N PRO A 155 11.23 1.43 -15.03
CA PRO A 155 12.13 1.12 -16.11
C PRO A 155 13.38 1.99 -15.93
N SER A 156 14.54 1.36 -15.81
CA SER A 156 15.81 2.07 -15.83
C SER A 156 15.88 2.91 -17.11
N THR A 157 15.92 4.22 -16.98
CA THR A 157 16.18 5.13 -18.09
C THR A 157 17.58 4.87 -18.61
N ASN A 158 17.69 4.22 -19.77
CA ASN A 158 18.96 4.06 -20.47
C ASN A 158 19.26 5.38 -21.21
N PRO A 159 20.43 6.01 -21.02
CA PRO A 159 20.76 7.28 -21.66
C PRO A 159 21.38 7.01 -23.03
N ARG A 160 20.59 7.09 -24.11
CA ARG A 160 21.15 7.11 -25.48
C ARG A 160 20.15 7.65 -26.50
N SER A 161 20.15 8.97 -26.68
CA SER A 161 20.09 9.59 -28.00
C SER A 161 20.48 11.06 -27.90
N ALA A 162 21.79 11.28 -27.73
CA ALA A 162 22.42 12.47 -28.26
C ALA A 162 22.81 12.14 -29.71
N ASN A 163 22.06 12.67 -30.67
CA ASN A 163 22.53 12.93 -32.03
C ASN A 163 21.74 14.16 -32.52
N GLN A 164 22.36 15.33 -32.39
CA GLN A 164 23.01 16.02 -33.50
C GLN A 164 21.99 16.58 -34.51
N ARG A 165 21.57 17.82 -34.27
CA ARG A 165 21.33 18.78 -35.35
C ARG A 165 22.66 19.46 -35.63
N ALA A 166 23.17 19.27 -36.84
CA ALA A 166 24.24 20.07 -37.40
C ALA A 166 23.80 20.51 -38.81
N ALA A 167 23.99 21.82 -39.05
CA ALA A 167 23.90 22.57 -40.30
C ALA A 167 22.54 22.62 -41.01
#